data_AF-A0A645HYH5-F1
#
_entry.id   AF-A0A645HYH5-F1
#
_cell.length_a   1.000
_cell.length_b   1.000
_cell.length_c   1.000
_cell.angle_alpha   90.00
_cell.angle_beta   90.00
_cell.angle_gamma   90.00
#
_symmetry.space_group_name_H-M   'P 1'
#
loop_
_entity.id
_entity.type
_entity.pdbx_description
1 polymer ?
#
loop_
_entity_poly.entity_id
_entity_poly.type
_entity_poly.pdbx_seq_one_letter_code
_entity_poly.pdbx_strand_id
1 'polypeptide(L)'
;MDCSVNGNNGAFMPYREQPYSYGKTTTGYFLKKLLDEKLIDVKGVKSTQPWVEIRYAEVLLNKAEAAYRLNKLGEAQSAMNQVRARAGVNLPGKTSSGDAWLKDYRNERKVELAYEGHLFWDMGRWKLADTAYSNYRVHGIKITGDTYEYIDCDYQDRKFLKKLYVLPIPDDELKNNSLIEQYDEWK
;
A
#
# COMPACT_ATOMS: atom_id res chain seq x y z
N MET A 1 5.94 1.40 -20.30
CA MET A 1 7.13 0.71 -19.76
C MET A 1 6.67 -0.69 -19.41
N ASP A 2 7.31 -1.70 -19.99
CA ASP A 2 6.85 -3.08 -19.93
C ASP A 2 8.00 -3.94 -19.40
N CYS A 3 7.93 -4.31 -18.12
CA CYS A 3 8.78 -5.36 -17.55
C CYS A 3 8.27 -6.70 -18.08
N SER A 4 8.42 -6.93 -19.38
CA SER A 4 7.96 -8.14 -20.04
C SER A 4 9.13 -8.90 -20.64
N VAL A 5 8.90 -10.19 -20.82
CA VAL A 5 9.74 -11.07 -21.63
C VAL A 5 9.83 -10.45 -23.04
N ASN A 6 11.02 -9.96 -23.41
CA ASN A 6 11.33 -9.20 -24.64
C ASN A 6 10.91 -7.70 -24.67
N GLY A 7 10.58 -7.10 -23.53
CA GLY A 7 10.30 -5.67 -23.43
C GLY A 7 11.57 -4.80 -23.60
N ASN A 8 11.54 -3.83 -24.52
CA ASN A 8 12.65 -2.89 -24.73
C ASN A 8 12.80 -1.83 -23.61
N ASN A 9 11.79 -1.69 -22.73
CA ASN A 9 11.71 -0.62 -21.73
C ASN A 9 11.23 -1.19 -20.38
N GLY A 10 12.03 -1.13 -19.32
CA GLY A 10 11.65 -1.70 -18.02
C GLY A 10 12.64 -2.73 -17.48
N ALA A 11 13.95 -2.50 -17.65
CA ALA A 11 14.95 -3.45 -17.19
C ALA A 11 15.03 -3.48 -15.65
N PHE A 12 15.44 -4.63 -15.11
CA PHE A 12 15.80 -4.72 -13.70
C PHE A 12 17.05 -3.88 -13.41
N MET A 13 17.13 -3.34 -12.19
CA MET A 13 18.30 -2.65 -11.64
C MET A 13 18.47 -3.03 -10.18
N PRO A 14 19.66 -3.44 -9.72
CA PRO A 14 19.96 -3.58 -8.31
C PRO A 14 19.65 -2.33 -7.48
N TYR A 15 19.27 -2.55 -6.23
CA TYR A 15 19.00 -1.47 -5.28
C TYR A 15 20.24 -0.57 -5.10
N ARG A 16 20.06 0.75 -5.20
CA ARG A 16 21.12 1.77 -5.07
C ARG A 16 22.28 1.68 -6.08
N GLU A 17 22.09 1.01 -7.23
CA GLU A 17 23.11 1.02 -8.29
C GLU A 17 23.38 2.42 -8.84
N GLN A 18 22.35 3.27 -8.96
CA GLN A 18 22.45 4.65 -9.47
C GLN A 18 21.35 5.55 -8.85
N PRO A 19 21.53 6.89 -8.85
CA PRO A 19 20.61 7.82 -8.21
C PRO A 19 19.25 7.97 -8.91
N TYR A 20 19.17 7.65 -10.20
CA TYR A 20 17.94 7.74 -10.99
C TYR A 20 17.68 6.43 -11.72
N SER A 21 16.43 5.98 -11.74
CA SER A 21 16.08 4.67 -12.31
C SER A 21 16.11 4.65 -13.84
N TYR A 22 15.92 5.78 -14.52
CA TYR A 22 15.87 5.88 -15.99
C TYR A 22 14.96 4.82 -16.67
N GLY A 23 13.81 4.55 -16.07
CA GLY A 23 12.86 3.55 -16.59
C GLY A 23 13.22 2.10 -16.25
N LYS A 24 14.14 1.89 -15.29
CA LYS A 24 14.42 0.59 -14.67
C LYS A 24 13.65 0.43 -13.35
N THR A 25 13.59 -0.79 -12.82
CA THR A 25 12.93 -1.10 -11.53
C THR A 25 13.77 -2.05 -10.69
N THR A 26 13.69 -1.90 -9.36
CA THR A 26 14.32 -2.81 -8.39
C THR A 26 13.40 -3.95 -7.98
N THR A 27 12.12 -3.92 -8.40
CA THR A 27 11.11 -4.89 -7.96
C THR A 27 10.55 -5.75 -9.08
N GLY A 28 10.80 -5.38 -10.34
CA GLY A 28 10.17 -6.00 -11.51
C GLY A 28 8.78 -5.46 -11.84
N TYR A 29 8.24 -4.55 -11.02
CA TYR A 29 6.89 -4.00 -11.20
C TYR A 29 6.92 -2.49 -11.44
N PHE A 30 5.91 -2.00 -12.14
CA PHE A 30 5.59 -0.58 -12.29
C PHE A 30 4.16 -0.30 -11.82
N LEU A 31 3.94 0.91 -11.33
CA LEU A 31 2.61 1.38 -10.97
C LEU A 31 1.87 1.86 -12.22
N LYS A 32 0.71 1.25 -12.51
CA LYS A 32 -0.21 1.72 -13.56
C LYS A 32 -1.28 2.67 -13.02
N LYS A 33 -1.66 2.53 -11.74
CA LYS A 33 -2.70 3.36 -11.12
C LYS A 33 -2.29 4.83 -11.18
N LEU A 34 -3.25 5.72 -11.42
CA LEU A 34 -3.01 7.16 -11.57
C LEU A 34 -2.17 7.53 -12.82
N LEU A 35 -2.11 6.65 -13.83
CA LEU A 35 -1.51 6.97 -15.11
C LEU A 35 -2.61 7.15 -16.17
N ASP A 36 -2.56 8.25 -16.93
CA ASP A 36 -3.37 8.41 -18.14
C ASP A 36 -2.83 7.47 -19.22
N GLU A 37 -3.63 6.44 -19.52
CA GLU A 37 -3.27 5.39 -20.49
C GLU A 37 -3.14 5.90 -21.93
N LYS A 38 -3.63 7.11 -22.22
CA LYS A 38 -3.48 7.74 -23.54
C LYS A 38 -2.09 8.32 -23.76
N LEU A 39 -1.31 8.52 -22.70
CA LEU A 39 0.02 9.09 -22.79
C LEU A 39 1.03 8.05 -23.25
N ILE A 40 1.51 8.22 -24.48
CA ILE A 40 2.58 7.41 -25.08
C ILE A 40 3.97 7.98 -24.79
N ASP A 41 4.08 9.29 -24.56
CA ASP A 41 5.31 9.96 -24.15
C ASP A 41 5.33 10.16 -22.63
N VAL A 42 6.08 9.29 -21.95
CA VAL A 42 6.26 9.30 -20.49
C VAL A 42 7.36 10.26 -20.00
N LYS A 43 8.05 10.97 -20.90
CA LYS A 43 9.09 11.95 -20.55
C LYS A 43 8.61 13.40 -20.67
N GLY A 44 7.92 13.74 -21.75
CA GLY A 44 7.55 15.12 -22.07
C GLY A 44 6.18 15.56 -21.53
N VAL A 45 5.28 14.60 -21.28
CA VAL A 45 3.88 14.90 -20.94
C VAL A 45 3.53 14.39 -19.55
N LYS A 46 3.02 15.30 -18.71
CA LYS A 46 2.57 14.96 -17.35
C LYS A 46 1.19 14.30 -17.40
N SER A 47 1.05 13.19 -16.69
CA SER A 47 -0.24 12.54 -16.40
C SER A 47 -1.01 13.31 -15.31
N THR A 48 -1.47 14.52 -15.65
CA THR A 48 -2.19 15.38 -14.69
C THR A 48 -3.59 14.84 -14.44
N GLN A 49 -3.92 14.60 -13.17
CA GLN A 49 -5.28 14.24 -12.75
C GLN A 49 -5.53 14.76 -11.33
N PRO A 50 -6.80 14.94 -10.93
CA PRO A 50 -7.12 15.28 -9.55
C PRO A 50 -6.71 14.14 -8.61
N TRP A 51 -6.09 14.50 -7.49
CA TRP A 51 -5.85 13.55 -6.41
C TRP A 51 -7.17 13.27 -5.68
N VAL A 52 -7.47 11.98 -5.49
CA VAL A 52 -8.73 11.55 -4.87
C VAL A 52 -8.49 11.35 -3.38
N GLU A 53 -8.87 12.35 -2.57
CA GLU A 53 -8.73 12.26 -1.11
C GLU A 53 -9.78 11.35 -0.46
N ILE A 54 -10.98 11.27 -1.05
CA ILE A 54 -12.04 10.38 -0.60
C ILE A 54 -12.83 9.88 -1.80
N ARG A 55 -13.21 8.61 -1.78
CA ARG A 55 -14.08 8.02 -2.80
C ARG A 55 -15.04 7.00 -2.22
N TYR A 56 -16.12 6.74 -2.95
CA TYR A 56 -17.23 5.93 -2.47
C TYR A 56 -16.83 4.51 -2.01
N ALA A 57 -15.84 3.88 -2.64
CA ALA A 57 -15.37 2.56 -2.19
C ALA A 57 -14.78 2.61 -0.78
N GLU A 58 -14.06 3.69 -0.42
CA GLU A 58 -13.55 3.87 0.93
C GLU A 58 -14.70 4.02 1.93
N VAL A 59 -15.75 4.79 1.58
CA VAL A 59 -16.95 4.95 2.42
C VAL A 59 -17.61 3.58 2.69
N LEU A 60 -17.73 2.74 1.67
CA LEU A 60 -18.26 1.38 1.81
C LEU A 60 -17.37 0.51 2.71
N LEU A 61 -16.05 0.59 2.56
CA LEU A 61 -15.11 -0.16 3.39
C LEU A 61 -15.07 0.34 4.84
N ASN A 62 -15.21 1.65 5.07
CA ASN A 62 -15.33 2.23 6.41
C ASN A 62 -16.62 1.74 7.08
N LYS A 63 -17.74 1.74 6.35
CA LYS A 63 -19.01 1.16 6.80
C LYS A 63 -18.86 -0.33 7.12
N ALA A 64 -18.18 -1.09 6.27
CA ALA A 64 -17.99 -2.52 6.48
C ALA A 64 -17.24 -2.82 7.79
N GLU A 65 -16.13 -2.12 8.06
CA GLU A 65 -15.38 -2.29 9.30
C GLU A 65 -16.19 -1.89 10.53
N ALA A 66 -16.86 -0.73 10.47
CA ALA A 66 -17.70 -0.27 11.57
C ALA A 66 -18.85 -1.25 11.87
N ALA A 67 -19.53 -1.74 10.83
CA ALA A 67 -20.60 -2.73 10.97
C ALA A 67 -20.08 -4.03 11.61
N TYR A 68 -18.90 -4.52 11.20
CA TYR A 68 -18.29 -5.69 11.82
C TYR A 68 -18.00 -5.46 13.31
N ARG A 69 -17.44 -4.31 13.68
CA ARG A 69 -17.17 -3.94 15.09
C ARG A 69 -18.45 -3.81 15.94
N LEU A 70 -19.58 -3.52 15.29
CA LEU A 70 -20.90 -3.46 15.92
C LEU A 70 -21.66 -4.80 15.86
N ASN A 71 -20.99 -5.91 15.53
CA ASN A 71 -21.57 -7.25 15.40
C ASN A 71 -22.67 -7.37 14.32
N LYS A 72 -22.65 -6.50 13.31
CA LYS A 72 -23.59 -6.49 12.18
C LYS A 72 -22.96 -7.13 10.95
N LEU A 73 -22.66 -8.43 11.03
CA LEU A 73 -21.89 -9.13 9.99
C LEU A 73 -22.55 -9.08 8.60
N GLY A 74 -23.87 -9.21 8.52
CA GLY A 74 -24.58 -9.13 7.23
C GLY A 74 -24.43 -7.76 6.55
N GLU A 75 -24.48 -6.67 7.33
CA GLU A 75 -24.23 -5.32 6.82
C GLU A 75 -22.76 -5.16 6.38
N ALA A 76 -21.83 -5.72 7.16
CA ALA A 76 -20.40 -5.66 6.88
C ALA A 76 -20.04 -6.39 5.56
N GLN A 77 -20.55 -7.62 5.40
CA GLN A 77 -20.39 -8.40 4.18
C GLN A 77 -21.04 -7.71 2.98
N SER A 78 -22.26 -7.19 3.13
CA SER A 78 -22.95 -6.47 2.06
C SER A 78 -22.16 -5.25 1.58
N ALA A 79 -21.65 -4.42 2.50
CA ALA A 79 -20.88 -3.23 2.15
C ALA A 79 -19.56 -3.56 1.43
N MET A 80 -18.81 -4.56 1.91
CA MET A 80 -17.57 -5.01 1.24
C MET A 80 -17.87 -5.63 -0.13
N ASN A 81 -18.94 -6.42 -0.24
CA ASN A 81 -19.29 -7.09 -1.50
C ASN A 81 -19.78 -6.11 -2.58
N GLN A 82 -20.29 -4.93 -2.21
CA GLN A 82 -20.56 -3.86 -3.17
C GLN A 82 -19.28 -3.36 -3.87
N VAL A 83 -18.16 -3.29 -3.15
CA VAL A 83 -16.86 -2.93 -3.74
C VAL A 83 -16.41 -4.02 -4.73
N ARG A 84 -16.52 -5.29 -4.33
CA ARG A 84 -16.13 -6.46 -5.14
C ARG A 84 -16.99 -6.62 -6.40
N ALA A 85 -18.29 -6.33 -6.31
CA ALA A 85 -19.25 -6.43 -7.41
C ALA A 85 -19.25 -5.22 -8.35
N ARG A 86 -18.45 -4.18 -8.09
CA ARG A 86 -18.37 -3.00 -8.95
C ARG A 86 -18.01 -3.40 -10.39
N ALA A 87 -18.65 -2.75 -11.35
CA ALA A 87 -18.32 -2.90 -12.77
C ALA A 87 -16.82 -2.65 -13.01
N GLY A 88 -16.16 -3.58 -13.70
CA GLY A 88 -14.71 -3.57 -13.94
C GLY A 88 -13.88 -4.29 -12.88
N VAL A 89 -14.46 -4.67 -11.74
CA VAL A 89 -13.83 -5.56 -10.74
C VAL A 89 -14.42 -6.96 -10.84
N ASN A 90 -15.75 -7.10 -10.76
CA ASN A 90 -16.48 -8.36 -10.95
C ASN A 90 -15.92 -9.56 -10.15
N LEU A 91 -15.48 -9.32 -8.91
CA LEU A 91 -14.97 -10.38 -8.04
C LEU A 91 -16.11 -11.06 -7.25
N PRO A 92 -16.03 -12.37 -6.98
CA PRO A 92 -17.05 -13.07 -6.21
C PRO A 92 -17.15 -12.48 -4.80
N GLY A 93 -18.37 -12.33 -4.28
CA GLY A 93 -18.58 -11.89 -2.91
C GLY A 93 -17.94 -12.85 -1.89
N LYS A 94 -17.53 -12.32 -0.74
CA LYS A 94 -17.02 -13.12 0.39
C LYS A 94 -18.08 -13.23 1.48
N THR A 95 -18.16 -14.42 2.07
CA THR A 95 -19.16 -14.79 3.10
C THR A 95 -18.52 -15.33 4.37
N SER A 96 -17.20 -15.19 4.51
CA SER A 96 -16.46 -15.54 5.73
C SER A 96 -17.01 -14.80 6.96
N SER A 97 -16.73 -15.32 8.14
CA SER A 97 -17.17 -14.75 9.43
C SER A 97 -16.00 -14.68 10.41
N GLY A 98 -16.19 -13.98 11.54
CA GLY A 98 -15.19 -13.83 12.59
C GLY A 98 -13.83 -13.34 12.06
N ASP A 99 -12.75 -13.89 12.60
CA ASP A 99 -11.39 -13.48 12.23
C ASP A 99 -11.04 -13.71 10.76
N ALA A 100 -11.64 -14.73 10.13
CA ALA A 100 -11.48 -14.99 8.71
C ALA A 100 -12.05 -13.84 7.87
N TRP A 101 -13.21 -13.29 8.28
CA TRP A 101 -13.78 -12.10 7.64
C TRP A 101 -12.90 -10.88 7.83
N LEU A 102 -12.34 -10.68 9.03
CA LEU A 102 -11.47 -9.53 9.27
C LEU A 102 -10.20 -9.60 8.42
N LYS A 103 -9.62 -10.79 8.22
CA LYS A 103 -8.49 -11.01 7.30
C LYS A 103 -8.87 -10.67 5.85
N ASP A 104 -10.04 -11.14 5.42
CA ASP A 104 -10.59 -10.85 4.10
C ASP A 104 -10.81 -9.35 3.87
N TYR A 105 -11.43 -8.67 4.85
CA TYR A 105 -11.67 -7.24 4.83
C TYR A 105 -10.36 -6.43 4.73
N ARG A 106 -9.36 -6.76 5.55
CA ARG A 106 -8.06 -6.09 5.53
C ARG A 106 -7.37 -6.25 4.17
N ASN A 107 -7.47 -7.44 3.57
CA ASN A 107 -6.94 -7.67 2.23
C ASN A 107 -7.71 -6.87 1.17
N GLU A 108 -9.05 -6.84 1.24
CA GLU A 108 -9.88 -6.05 0.33
C GLU A 108 -9.51 -4.57 0.38
N ARG A 109 -9.42 -4.00 1.59
CA ARG A 109 -9.04 -2.60 1.79
C ARG A 109 -7.64 -2.31 1.26
N LYS A 110 -6.67 -3.21 1.51
CA LYS A 110 -5.31 -3.09 1.01
C LYS A 110 -5.25 -3.05 -0.52
N VAL A 111 -6.01 -3.93 -1.19
CA VAL A 111 -6.01 -4.03 -2.66
C VAL A 111 -6.73 -2.85 -3.28
N GLU A 112 -7.95 -2.57 -2.83
CA GLU A 112 -8.80 -1.51 -3.40
C GLU A 112 -8.13 -0.13 -3.24
N LEU A 113 -7.58 0.17 -2.06
CA LEU A 113 -6.96 1.46 -1.73
C LEU A 113 -5.43 1.46 -1.90
N ALA A 114 -4.87 0.51 -2.66
CA ALA A 114 -3.44 0.44 -2.91
C ALA A 114 -2.94 1.75 -3.56
N TYR A 115 -1.81 2.28 -3.07
CA TYR A 115 -1.21 3.54 -3.52
C TYR A 115 -2.05 4.81 -3.31
N GLU A 116 -3.07 4.77 -2.44
CA GLU A 116 -3.90 5.94 -2.07
C GLU A 116 -3.60 6.43 -0.64
N GLY A 117 -2.43 6.09 -0.06
CA GLY A 117 -2.02 6.59 1.25
C GLY A 117 -2.61 5.90 2.48
N HIS A 118 -3.49 4.90 2.33
CA HIS A 118 -4.18 4.28 3.48
C HIS A 118 -3.38 3.20 4.23
N LEU A 119 -2.64 2.33 3.53
CA LEU A 119 -2.08 1.10 4.12
C LEU A 119 -1.19 1.36 5.34
N PHE A 120 -0.38 2.42 5.32
CA PHE A 120 0.48 2.78 6.44
C PHE A 120 -0.35 3.05 7.72
N TRP A 121 -1.37 3.90 7.59
CA TRP A 121 -2.27 4.25 8.69
C TRP A 121 -3.16 3.09 9.13
N ASP A 122 -3.63 2.28 8.17
CA ASP A 122 -4.43 1.08 8.45
C ASP A 122 -3.67 0.06 9.29
N MET A 123 -2.41 -0.21 8.94
CA MET A 123 -1.54 -1.09 9.72
C MET A 123 -1.20 -0.50 11.09
N GLY A 124 -1.06 0.83 11.16
CA GLY A 124 -0.89 1.60 12.39
C GLY A 124 -2.05 1.41 13.36
N ARG A 125 -3.28 1.74 12.93
CA ARG A 125 -4.49 1.68 13.77
C ARG A 125 -4.90 0.25 14.12
N TRP A 126 -4.59 -0.73 13.28
CA TRP A 126 -4.79 -2.14 13.60
C TRP A 126 -3.73 -2.73 14.52
N LYS A 127 -2.66 -1.97 14.84
CA LYS A 127 -1.51 -2.44 15.62
C LYS A 127 -0.88 -3.71 15.03
N LEU A 128 -0.74 -3.73 13.71
CA LEU A 128 -0.14 -4.84 12.95
C LEU A 128 1.21 -4.49 12.34
N ALA A 129 1.58 -3.22 12.29
CA ALA A 129 2.81 -2.79 11.63
C ALA A 129 4.07 -3.40 12.25
N ASP A 130 4.17 -3.44 13.58
CA ASP A 130 5.32 -4.00 14.31
C ASP A 130 5.49 -5.51 14.09
N THR A 131 4.38 -6.25 13.94
CA THR A 131 4.42 -7.70 13.69
C THR A 131 4.59 -8.03 12.21
N ALA A 132 3.95 -7.29 11.31
CA ALA A 132 3.98 -7.56 9.88
C ALA A 132 5.23 -7.03 9.17
N TYR A 133 5.89 -6.00 9.71
CA TYR A 133 7.02 -5.32 9.07
C TYR A 133 8.34 -5.44 9.82
N SER A 134 8.40 -6.19 10.92
CA SER A 134 9.68 -6.53 11.57
C SER A 134 10.25 -7.81 11.00
N ASN A 135 11.53 -7.78 10.66
CA ASN A 135 12.23 -8.90 10.00
C ASN A 135 11.56 -9.31 8.68
N TYR A 136 10.97 -8.33 7.98
CA TYR A 136 10.26 -8.56 6.74
C TYR A 136 11.15 -8.19 5.56
N ARG A 137 11.53 -9.19 4.76
CA ARG A 137 12.25 -9.00 3.50
C ARG A 137 11.26 -8.71 2.37
N VAL A 138 11.57 -7.72 1.54
CA VAL A 138 10.78 -7.39 0.37
C VAL A 138 11.39 -8.10 -0.83
N HIS A 139 10.54 -8.82 -1.56
CA HIS A 139 10.94 -9.51 -2.78
C HIS A 139 10.33 -8.88 -4.01
N GLY A 140 10.98 -9.13 -5.15
CA GLY A 140 10.56 -8.72 -6.47
C GLY A 140 10.88 -9.81 -7.47
N ILE A 141 10.69 -9.48 -8.74
CA ILE A 141 10.98 -10.39 -9.85
C ILE A 141 12.00 -9.73 -10.77
N LYS A 142 13.04 -10.46 -11.14
CA LYS A 142 13.93 -10.10 -12.25
C LYS A 142 13.64 -11.02 -13.43
N ILE A 143 13.36 -10.41 -14.58
CA ILE A 143 13.05 -11.12 -15.82
C ILE A 143 14.30 -11.08 -16.71
N THR A 144 14.70 -12.24 -17.24
CA THR A 144 15.84 -12.40 -18.15
C THR A 144 15.42 -13.31 -19.30
N GLY A 145 15.25 -12.72 -20.50
CA GLY A 145 14.65 -13.43 -21.64
C GLY A 145 13.27 -13.96 -21.25
N ASP A 146 13.04 -15.26 -21.46
CA ASP A 146 11.78 -15.94 -21.14
C ASP A 146 11.72 -16.50 -19.71
N THR A 147 12.73 -16.24 -18.87
CA THR A 147 12.79 -16.75 -17.50
C THR A 147 12.69 -15.63 -16.47
N TYR A 148 12.30 -16.00 -15.25
CA TYR A 148 12.22 -15.07 -14.12
C TYR A 148 12.84 -15.67 -12.86
N GLU A 149 13.37 -14.79 -12.01
CA GLU A 149 13.91 -15.14 -10.70
C GLU A 149 13.28 -14.26 -9.61
N TYR A 150 13.02 -14.86 -8.44
CA TYR A 150 12.66 -14.11 -7.24
C TYR A 150 13.93 -13.55 -6.61
N ILE A 151 13.90 -12.26 -6.30
CA ILE A 151 15.06 -11.51 -5.82
C ILE A 151 14.68 -10.63 -4.63
N ASP A 152 15.68 -10.28 -3.83
CA ASP A 152 15.52 -9.26 -2.79
C ASP A 152 15.56 -7.86 -3.42
N CYS A 153 14.58 -7.03 -3.05
CA CYS A 153 14.45 -5.67 -3.55
C CYS A 153 15.40 -4.67 -2.85
N ASP A 154 15.94 -5.06 -1.70
CA ASP A 154 16.81 -4.26 -0.86
C ASP A 154 17.80 -5.16 -0.08
N TYR A 155 18.79 -4.53 0.56
CA TYR A 155 19.86 -5.23 1.27
C TYR A 155 19.58 -5.49 2.75
N GLN A 156 18.40 -5.11 3.26
CA GLN A 156 18.09 -5.19 4.68
C GLN A 156 16.63 -5.54 4.93
N ASP A 157 16.38 -6.26 6.03
CA ASP A 157 15.01 -6.48 6.45
C ASP A 157 14.39 -5.18 6.95
N ARG A 158 13.09 -5.03 6.72
CA ARG A 158 12.34 -3.95 7.33
C ARG A 158 12.27 -4.16 8.84
N LYS A 159 12.25 -3.04 9.55
CA LYS A 159 12.13 -2.98 11.00
C LYS A 159 11.13 -1.91 11.38
N PHE A 160 10.03 -2.32 12.02
CA PHE A 160 9.06 -1.40 12.59
C PHE A 160 9.11 -1.49 14.11
N LEU A 161 9.67 -0.47 14.76
CA LEU A 161 9.70 -0.39 16.21
C LEU A 161 8.32 0.00 16.74
N LYS A 162 7.87 -0.61 17.85
CA LYS A 162 6.57 -0.27 18.49
C LYS A 162 6.41 1.22 18.78
N LYS A 163 7.48 1.92 19.15
CA LYS A 163 7.44 3.38 19.36
C LYS A 163 7.01 4.19 18.13
N LEU A 164 7.19 3.66 16.91
CA LEU A 164 6.81 4.30 15.65
C LEU A 164 5.29 4.31 15.41
N TYR A 165 4.48 3.72 16.28
CA TYR A 165 3.03 3.94 16.27
C TYR A 165 2.65 5.37 16.63
N VAL A 166 3.55 6.11 17.28
CA VAL A 166 3.40 7.53 17.59
C VAL A 166 4.62 8.25 16.99
N LEU A 167 4.38 9.34 16.26
CA LEU A 167 5.48 10.13 15.69
C LEU A 167 6.03 11.08 16.75
N PRO A 168 7.36 11.26 16.83
CA PRO A 168 7.96 12.16 17.80
C PRO A 168 7.59 13.59 17.48
N ILE A 169 7.40 14.39 18.52
CA ILE A 169 7.33 15.85 18.39
C ILE A 169 8.74 16.35 18.02
N PRO A 170 8.91 17.23 17.01
CA PRO A 170 10.22 17.79 16.66
C PRO A 170 10.86 18.54 17.83
N ASP A 171 12.18 18.38 18.02
CA ASP A 171 12.92 18.98 19.14
C ASP A 171 12.81 20.51 19.19
N ASP A 172 12.70 21.16 18.03
CA ASP A 172 12.57 22.62 17.96
C ASP A 172 11.19 23.09 18.46
N GLU A 173 10.13 22.29 18.28
CA GLU A 173 8.82 22.59 18.87
C GLU A 173 8.86 22.46 20.40
N LEU A 174 9.52 21.42 20.93
CA LEU A 174 9.68 21.21 22.37
C LEU A 174 10.47 22.35 23.03
N LYS A 175 11.51 22.86 22.36
CA LYS A 175 12.29 24.00 22.87
C LYS A 175 11.49 25.31 22.85
N ASN A 176 10.64 25.49 21.84
CA ASN A 176 9.87 26.73 21.67
C ASN A 176 8.67 26.81 22.61
N ASN A 177 8.14 25.69 23.08
CA ASN A 177 6.96 25.65 23.93
C ASN A 177 7.19 24.77 25.17
N SER A 178 7.42 25.42 26.31
CA SER A 178 7.66 24.74 27.59
C SER A 178 6.42 24.03 28.18
N LEU A 179 5.24 24.16 27.56
CA LEU A 179 4.01 23.49 28.01
C LEU A 179 3.80 22.13 27.36
N ILE A 180 4.56 21.79 26.31
CA ILE A 180 4.48 20.48 25.66
C ILE A 180 5.62 19.59 26.14
N GLU A 181 5.31 18.31 26.29
CA GLU A 181 6.28 17.26 26.56
C GLU A 181 6.27 16.24 25.43
N GLN A 182 7.38 15.53 25.26
CA GLN A 182 7.47 14.44 24.31
C GLN A 182 6.55 13.28 24.73
N TYR A 183 6.11 12.46 23.76
CA TYR A 183 5.43 11.20 24.05
C TYR A 183 6.35 10.23 24.82
N ASP A 184 5.78 9.43 25.74
CA ASP A 184 6.55 8.53 26.60
C ASP A 184 7.43 7.54 25.81
N GLU A 185 7.01 7.12 24.62
CA GLU A 185 7.78 6.21 23.76
C GLU A 185 9.05 6.84 23.17
N TRP A 186 9.19 8.15 23.31
CA TRP A 186 10.28 8.97 22.76
C TRP A 186 11.05 9.76 23.82
N LYS A 187 10.71 9.58 25.11
CA LYS A 187 11.51 10.07 26.25
C LYS A 187 12.77 9.23 26.47
#